data_AF-A0A0A8B2H9-F1
#
_entry.id   AF-A0A0A8B2H9-F1
#
_cell.length_a   1.000
_cell.length_b   1.000
_cell.length_c   1.000
_cell.angle_alpha   90.00
_cell.angle_beta   90.00
_cell.angle_gamma   90.00
#
_symmetry.space_group_name_H-M   'P 1'
#
loop_
_entity.id
_entity.type
_entity.pdbx_description
1 polymer ?
#
loop_
_entity_poly.entity_id
_entity_poly.type
_entity_poly.pdbx_seq_one_letter_code
_entity_poly.pdbx_strand_id
1 'polypeptide(L)'
;MDRVPGYLIVYLLRIRRHSNEDGYLEKRAGSLSVDQAVYERSMLHEMQELHLIAYPDPKEIAIEDGDGLSWVPFPPEFILLARGKYLFTEIIADSLKWVAASALGAAIALVVSKLG
;
A
#
# COMPACT_ATOMS: atom_id res chain seq x y z
N MET A 1 6.43 -12.64 -7.06
CA MET A 1 5.51 -11.61 -6.56
C MET A 1 6.35 -10.48 -6.00
N ASP A 2 6.22 -9.27 -6.54
CA ASP A 2 6.98 -8.12 -6.04
C ASP A 2 6.57 -7.82 -4.61
N ARG A 3 7.56 -7.70 -3.72
CA ARG A 3 7.31 -7.49 -2.30
C ARG A 3 6.74 -6.09 -2.11
N VAL A 4 5.57 -6.00 -1.46
CA VAL A 4 4.98 -4.69 -1.12
C VAL A 4 5.74 -4.11 0.09
N PRO A 5 6.33 -2.90 -0.04
CA PRO A 5 6.97 -2.22 1.09
C PRO A 5 6.03 -1.98 2.26
N GLY A 6 6.56 -2.05 3.49
CA GLY A 6 5.75 -1.92 4.71
C GLY A 6 4.99 -0.59 4.82
N TYR A 7 5.58 0.51 4.39
CA TYR A 7 4.92 1.82 4.42
C TYR A 7 3.72 1.88 3.46
N LEU A 8 3.78 1.22 2.30
CA LEU A 8 2.64 1.12 1.39
C LEU A 8 1.51 0.27 1.96
N ILE A 9 1.83 -0.78 2.74
CA ILE A 9 0.80 -1.57 3.45
C ILE A 9 0.07 -0.68 4.46
N VAL A 10 0.81 0.07 5.28
CA VAL A 10 0.21 0.98 6.27
C VAL A 10 -0.63 2.06 5.60
N TYR A 11 -0.11 2.64 4.52
CA TYR A 11 -0.82 3.68 3.78
C TYR A 11 -2.08 3.13 3.08
N LEU A 12 -2.01 1.96 2.43
CA LEU A 12 -3.17 1.29 1.84
C LEU A 12 -4.24 1.00 2.91
N LEU A 13 -3.87 0.51 4.09
CA LEU A 13 -4.81 0.30 5.20
C LEU A 13 -5.51 1.58 5.65
N ARG A 14 -4.82 2.72 5.60
CA ARG A 14 -5.38 4.03 5.92
C ARG A 14 -6.42 4.47 4.91
N ILE A 15 -6.15 4.30 3.61
CA ILE A 15 -7.02 4.83 2.55
C ILE A 15 -8.09 3.85 2.08
N ARG A 16 -7.92 2.53 2.26
CA ARG A 16 -8.76 1.48 1.64
C ARG A 16 -10.27 1.64 1.83
N ARG A 17 -10.72 2.23 2.94
CA ARG A 17 -12.14 2.41 3.24
C ARG A 17 -12.80 3.48 2.36
N HIS A 18 -11.99 4.31 1.72
CA HIS A 18 -12.37 5.40 0.83
C HIS A 18 -12.17 5.01 -0.65
N SER A 19 -12.03 3.72 -0.96
CA SER A 19 -11.97 3.25 -2.35
C SER A 19 -13.28 3.57 -3.05
N ASN A 20 -13.21 4.08 -4.29
CA ASN A 20 -14.34 4.55 -5.08
C ASN A 20 -15.11 5.72 -4.43
N GLU A 21 -14.50 6.45 -3.50
CA GLU A 21 -15.09 7.68 -2.97
C GLU A 21 -14.68 8.86 -3.85
N ASP A 22 -15.66 9.41 -4.57
CA ASP A 22 -15.47 10.51 -5.52
C ASP A 22 -14.77 11.71 -4.87
N GLY A 23 -13.63 12.11 -5.43
CA GLY A 23 -12.85 13.27 -4.99
C GLY A 23 -12.19 13.12 -3.62
N TYR A 24 -12.13 11.91 -3.04
CA TYR A 24 -11.50 11.70 -1.73
C TYR A 24 -10.02 12.09 -1.73
N LEU A 25 -9.26 11.67 -2.75
CA LEU A 25 -7.83 11.96 -2.84
C LEU A 25 -7.57 13.45 -3.12
N GLU A 26 -8.45 14.09 -3.90
CA GLU A 26 -8.41 15.54 -4.14
C GLU A 26 -8.62 16.34 -2.84
N LYS A 27 -9.69 16.05 -2.09
CA LYS A 27 -9.96 16.70 -0.79
C LYS A 27 -8.83 16.49 0.20
N ARG A 28 -8.25 15.29 0.19
CA ARG A 28 -7.13 14.92 1.05
C ARG A 28 -5.89 15.72 0.68
N ALA A 29 -5.53 15.83 -0.59
CA ALA A 29 -4.40 16.62 -1.06
C ALA A 29 -4.51 18.09 -0.65
N GLY A 30 -5.71 18.68 -0.73
CA GLY A 30 -5.96 20.06 -0.28
C GLY A 30 -5.77 20.29 1.23
N SER A 31 -5.65 19.23 2.03
CA SER A 31 -5.36 19.31 3.48
C SER A 31 -3.89 19.05 3.84
N LEU A 32 -3.05 18.74 2.85
CA LEU A 32 -1.64 18.42 3.03
C LEU A 32 -0.76 19.62 2.70
N SER A 33 0.45 19.67 3.26
CA SER A 33 1.49 20.54 2.71
C SER A 33 1.95 20.04 1.33
N VAL A 34 2.60 20.90 0.55
CA VAL A 34 3.14 20.53 -0.78
C VAL A 34 4.04 19.29 -0.70
N ASP A 35 5.00 19.28 0.23
CA ASP A 35 5.89 18.12 0.43
C ASP A 35 5.14 16.84 0.75
N GLN A 36 4.10 16.94 1.59
CA GLN A 36 3.26 15.80 1.95
C GLN A 36 2.44 15.30 0.74
N ALA A 37 1.92 16.21 -0.08
CA ALA A 37 1.20 15.85 -1.29
C ALA A 37 2.12 15.20 -2.33
N VAL A 38 3.33 15.73 -2.52
CA VAL A 38 4.32 15.12 -3.41
C VAL A 38 4.70 13.72 -2.92
N TYR A 39 4.94 13.57 -1.62
CA TYR A 39 5.24 12.27 -1.01
C TYR A 39 4.07 11.29 -1.15
N GLU A 40 2.86 11.74 -0.88
CA GLU A 40 1.66 10.90 -0.98
C GLU A 40 1.37 10.49 -2.42
N ARG A 41 1.60 11.39 -3.40
CA ARG A 41 1.54 11.07 -4.83
C ARG A 41 2.54 9.98 -5.21
N SER A 42 3.77 10.04 -4.70
CA SER A 42 4.77 8.98 -4.94
C SER A 42 4.27 7.62 -4.42
N MET A 43 3.73 7.58 -3.20
CA MET A 43 3.17 6.34 -2.65
C MET A 43 2.00 5.80 -3.48
N LEU A 44 1.10 6.68 -3.95
CA LEU A 44 0.01 6.29 -4.82
C LEU A 44 0.53 5.68 -6.13
N HIS A 45 1.53 6.30 -6.74
CA HIS A 45 2.16 5.79 -7.96
C HIS A 45 2.79 4.42 -7.76
N GLU A 46 3.57 4.22 -6.70
CA GLU A 46 4.15 2.92 -6.38
C GLU A 46 3.07 1.84 -6.15
N MET A 47 1.95 2.18 -5.48
CA MET A 47 0.84 1.24 -5.31
C MET A 47 0.15 0.90 -6.64
N GLN A 48 0.11 1.83 -7.59
CA GLN A 48 -0.41 1.58 -8.94
C GLN A 48 0.52 0.65 -9.73
N GLU A 49 1.83 0.88 -9.68
CA GLU A 49 2.85 0.00 -10.28
C GLU A 49 2.80 -1.42 -9.70
N LEU A 50 2.53 -1.54 -8.40
CA LEU A 50 2.34 -2.82 -7.72
C LEU A 50 0.95 -3.44 -7.97
N HIS A 51 0.09 -2.83 -8.79
CA HIS A 51 -1.27 -3.27 -9.07
C HIS A 51 -2.13 -3.45 -7.80
N LEU A 52 -1.91 -2.63 -6.78
CA LEU A 52 -2.72 -2.61 -5.56
C LEU A 52 -3.96 -1.72 -5.73
N ILE A 53 -3.79 -0.62 -6.46
CA ILE A 53 -4.84 0.34 -6.79
C ILE A 53 -4.79 0.69 -8.28
N ALA A 54 -5.86 1.30 -8.78
CA ALA A 54 -5.83 2.05 -10.02
C ALA A 54 -6.51 3.40 -9.80
N TYR A 55 -6.09 4.42 -10.54
CA TYR A 55 -6.67 5.75 -10.48
C TYR A 55 -6.63 6.39 -11.88
N PRO A 56 -7.54 7.34 -12.17
CA PRO A 56 -7.53 8.09 -13.42
C PRO A 56 -6.37 9.09 -13.46
N ASP A 57 -6.12 9.68 -14.62
CA ASP A 57 -5.02 10.63 -14.79
C ASP A 57 -5.05 11.76 -13.74
N PRO A 58 -3.89 12.10 -13.14
CA PRO A 58 -3.80 13.17 -12.16
C PRO A 58 -4.29 14.52 -12.71
N LYS A 59 -4.93 15.31 -11.85
CA LYS A 59 -5.32 16.69 -12.13
C LYS A 59 -4.48 17.64 -11.29
N GLU A 60 -4.23 18.83 -11.79
CA GLU A 60 -3.54 19.87 -11.03
C GLU A 60 -4.43 20.35 -9.87
N ILE A 61 -3.95 20.21 -8.64
CA ILE A 61 -4.61 20.68 -7.42
C ILE A 61 -3.79 21.82 -6.83
N ALA A 62 -4.48 22.92 -6.49
CA ALA A 62 -3.87 24.02 -5.76
C ALA A 62 -3.76 23.68 -4.26
N ILE A 63 -2.56 23.83 -3.72
CA ILE A 63 -2.24 23.62 -2.31
C ILE A 63 -1.66 24.92 -1.76
N GLU A 64 -2.15 25.36 -0.60
CA GLU A 64 -1.60 26.53 0.09
C GLU A 64 -0.18 26.26 0.58
N ASP A 65 0.74 27.13 0.21
CA ASP A 65 2.17 27.01 0.49
C ASP A 65 2.75 28.38 0.83
N GLY A 66 2.69 28.75 2.11
CA GLY A 66 3.31 29.94 2.71
C GLY A 66 3.06 31.27 1.98
N ASP A 67 3.78 31.47 0.89
CA ASP A 67 3.80 32.65 0.04
C ASP A 67 2.81 32.58 -1.15
N GLY A 68 2.07 31.47 -1.34
CA GLY A 68 1.09 31.37 -2.42
C GLY A 68 0.42 30.01 -2.59
N LEU A 69 -0.04 29.75 -3.82
CA LEU A 69 -0.62 28.48 -4.23
C LEU A 69 0.39 27.70 -5.08
N SER A 70 0.68 26.49 -4.65
CA SER A 70 1.50 25.52 -5.39
C SER A 70 0.58 24.51 -6.07
N TRP A 71 0.84 24.22 -7.33
CA TRP A 71 0.05 23.25 -8.11
C TRP A 71 0.74 21.91 -8.13
N VAL A 72 0.05 20.88 -7.63
CA VAL A 72 0.55 19.52 -7.58
C VAL A 72 -0.40 18.60 -8.34
N PRO A 73 0.07 17.84 -9.36
CA PRO A 73 -0.76 16.86 -10.03
C PRO A 73 -1.07 15.70 -9.08
N PHE A 74 -2.35 15.49 -8.80
CA PHE A 74 -2.81 14.47 -7.87
C PHE A 74 -4.06 13.75 -8.43
N PRO A 75 -4.18 12.43 -8.25
CA PRO A 75 -5.39 11.73 -8.68
C PRO A 75 -6.60 12.14 -7.83
N PRO A 76 -7.80 12.29 -8.41
CA PRO A 76 -8.99 12.68 -7.67
C PRO A 76 -9.55 11.56 -6.78
N GLU A 77 -9.38 10.32 -7.22
CA GLU A 77 -9.96 9.11 -6.61
C GLU A 77 -9.11 7.88 -6.93
N PHE A 78 -9.44 6.75 -6.33
CA PHE A 78 -8.81 5.47 -6.65
C PHE A 78 -9.78 4.31 -6.46
N ILE A 79 -9.52 3.23 -7.18
CA ILE A 79 -10.19 1.94 -7.04
C ILE A 79 -9.23 0.91 -6.45
N LEU A 80 -9.75 0.03 -5.59
CA LEU A 80 -8.96 -1.05 -5.00
C LEU A 80 -8.95 -2.26 -5.95
N LEU A 81 -7.77 -2.70 -6.37
CA LEU A 81 -7.63 -3.89 -7.22
C LEU A 81 -7.68 -5.18 -6.39
N ALA A 82 -7.87 -6.33 -7.06
CA ALA A 82 -7.96 -7.64 -6.41
C ALA A 82 -6.75 -7.90 -5.49
N ARG A 83 -5.53 -7.62 -5.97
CA ARG A 83 -4.32 -7.77 -5.17
C ARG A 83 -4.32 -6.89 -3.93
N GLY A 84 -4.72 -5.61 -4.06
CA GLY A 84 -4.88 -4.70 -2.92
C GLY A 84 -5.91 -5.19 -1.89
N LYS A 85 -6.99 -5.82 -2.36
CA LYS A 85 -8.04 -6.42 -1.50
C LYS A 85 -7.54 -7.60 -0.69
N TYR A 86 -6.73 -8.46 -1.30
CA TYR A 86 -6.26 -9.72 -0.70
C TYR A 86 -4.82 -9.65 -0.17
N LEU A 87 -4.18 -8.48 -0.17
CA LEU A 87 -2.80 -8.29 0.29
C LEU A 87 -2.55 -8.85 1.69
N PHE A 88 -3.51 -8.67 2.61
CA PHE A 88 -3.38 -9.21 3.97
C PHE A 88 -3.43 -10.74 4.00
N THR A 89 -4.27 -11.34 3.16
CA THR A 89 -4.33 -12.80 2.98
C THR A 89 -3.03 -13.32 2.36
N GLU A 90 -2.43 -12.60 1.42
CA GLU A 90 -1.11 -12.94 0.86
C GLU A 90 -0.03 -12.94 1.97
N ILE A 91 0.00 -11.89 2.81
CA ILE A 91 0.96 -11.77 3.92
C ILE A 91 0.77 -12.90 4.95
N ILE A 92 -0.47 -13.21 5.33
CA ILE A 92 -0.77 -14.31 6.25
C ILE A 92 -0.36 -15.65 5.63
N ALA A 93 -0.72 -15.90 4.37
CA ALA A 93 -0.40 -17.14 3.69
C ALA A 93 1.12 -17.34 3.58
N ASP A 94 1.88 -16.29 3.27
CA ASP A 94 3.35 -16.36 3.25
C ASP A 94 3.93 -16.59 4.65
N SER A 95 3.39 -15.94 5.68
CA SER A 95 3.82 -16.18 7.06
C SER A 95 3.54 -17.62 7.51
N LEU A 96 2.38 -18.17 7.15
CA LEU A 96 2.00 -19.56 7.42
C LEU A 96 2.94 -20.57 6.75
N LYS A 97 3.41 -20.32 5.53
CA LYS A 97 4.39 -21.19 4.86
C LYS A 97 5.68 -21.28 5.66
N TRP A 98 6.17 -20.17 6.18
CA TRP A 98 7.38 -20.15 7.01
C TRP A 98 7.18 -20.88 8.34
N VAL A 99 6.06 -20.65 9.03
CA VAL A 99 5.73 -21.37 10.27
C VAL A 99 5.65 -22.89 10.03
N ALA A 100 4.99 -23.31 8.94
CA ALA A 100 4.90 -24.72 8.57
C ALA A 100 6.28 -25.32 8.25
N ALA A 101 7.13 -24.60 7.52
CA ALA A 101 8.49 -25.02 7.21
C ALA A 101 9.35 -25.17 8.48
N SER A 102 9.25 -24.22 9.43
CA SER A 102 9.93 -24.31 10.72
C SER A 102 9.46 -25.49 11.55
N ALA A 103 8.15 -25.77 11.57
CA ALA A 103 7.58 -26.91 12.31
C ALA A 103 8.04 -28.26 11.72
N LEU A 104 8.07 -28.40 10.39
CA LEU A 104 8.62 -29.57 9.70
C LEU A 104 10.11 -29.78 10.02
N GLY A 105 10.90 -28.71 9.97
CA GLY A 105 12.33 -28.77 10.32
C GLY A 105 12.55 -29.23 11.77
N ALA A 106 11.76 -28.71 12.71
CA ALA A 106 11.82 -29.12 14.12
C ALA A 106 11.43 -30.59 14.31
N ALA A 107 10.39 -31.06 13.63
CA ALA A 107 9.96 -32.46 13.69
C ALA A 107 11.04 -33.42 13.16
N ILE A 108 11.68 -33.08 12.03
CA ILE A 108 12.79 -33.87 11.45
C ILE A 108 13.97 -33.90 12.43
N ALA A 109 14.38 -32.76 12.97
CA ALA A 109 15.48 -32.67 13.93
C ALA A 109 15.23 -33.54 15.18
N LEU A 110 13.99 -33.57 15.67
CA LEU A 110 13.60 -34.37 16.83
C LEU A 110 13.57 -35.88 16.56
N VAL A 111 13.29 -36.30 15.32
CA VAL A 111 13.37 -37.71 14.90
C VAL A 111 14.82 -38.14 14.75
N VAL A 112 15.66 -37.31 14.12
CA VAL A 112 17.09 -37.60 13.94
C VAL A 112 17.81 -37.70 15.29
N SER A 113 17.50 -36.81 16.24
CA SER A 113 18.13 -36.84 17.57
C SER A 113 17.75 -38.05 18.44
N LYS A 114 16.69 -38.78 18.09
CA LYS A 114 16.28 -40.01 18.78
C LYS A 114 16.81 -41.29 18.13
N LEU A 115 17.38 -41.20 16.92
CA LEU A 115 17.87 -42.34 16.14
C LEU A 115 19.40 -42.47 16.12
N GLY A 116 20.12 -41.48 16.66
CA GLY A 116 21.57 -41.53 16.90
C GLY A 116 21.88 -41.67 18.39
#